data_AF-A0A368DN89-F1
#
_entry.id   AF-A0A368DN89-F1
#
_cell.length_a   1.000
_cell.length_b   1.000
_cell.length_c   1.000
_cell.angle_alpha   90.00
_cell.angle_beta   90.00
_cell.angle_gamma   90.00
#
_symmetry.space_group_name_H-M   'P 1'
#
loop_
_entity.id
_entity.type
_entity.pdbx_description
1 polymer ?
#
loop_
_entity_poly.entity_id
_entity_poly.type
_entity_poly.pdbx_seq_one_letter_code
_entity_poly.pdbx_strand_id
1 'polypeptide(L)'
;MTEQVESSKRPTGLLVVFILTVISTSLSILQALGSLLAGPPDKAAMKEVQKELAKSMKVAKEIDSPFFIDYIEKMGIITSATIENFILYHSLSFIFCGIGLAGAIMMFRGMKLGFHLYIVYSFLTLIQYYFITDASNIPLVLLITNGLISLLFVFLYSRHLSWMTSKELEV
;
A
#
# COMPACT_ATOMS: atom_id res chain seq x y z
N MET A 1 -35.39 -14.95 -30.48
CA MET A 1 -33.92 -14.91 -30.61
C MET A 1 -33.35 -14.95 -29.20
N THR A 2 -32.89 -16.11 -28.75
CA THR A 2 -32.18 -16.27 -27.48
C THR A 2 -30.73 -15.86 -27.71
N GLU A 3 -30.41 -14.62 -27.34
CA GLU A 3 -29.03 -14.14 -27.29
C GLU A 3 -28.34 -14.91 -26.16
N GLN A 4 -27.56 -15.93 -26.51
CA GLN A 4 -26.68 -16.57 -25.55
C GLN A 4 -25.63 -15.52 -25.19
N VAL A 5 -25.75 -14.94 -23.99
CA VAL A 5 -24.69 -14.13 -23.40
C VAL A 5 -23.51 -15.08 -23.18
N GLU A 6 -22.62 -15.11 -24.16
CA GLU A 6 -21.42 -15.92 -24.14
C GLU A 6 -20.58 -15.45 -22.96
N SER A 7 -20.49 -16.25 -21.89
CA SER A 7 -19.82 -15.82 -20.67
C SER A 7 -18.38 -15.46 -21.01
N SER A 8 -18.08 -14.16 -20.97
CA SER A 8 -16.82 -13.65 -21.48
C SER A 8 -15.66 -14.23 -20.66
N LYS A 9 -14.75 -14.95 -21.33
CA LYS A 9 -13.57 -15.54 -20.69
C LYS A 9 -12.80 -14.46 -19.93
N ARG A 10 -12.41 -14.74 -18.68
CA ARG A 10 -11.68 -13.79 -17.85
C ARG A 10 -10.40 -13.30 -18.56
N PRO A 11 -10.15 -11.98 -18.63
CA PRO A 11 -8.95 -11.44 -19.25
C PRO A 11 -7.68 -11.89 -18.52
N THR A 12 -6.66 -12.33 -19.27
CA THR A 12 -5.36 -12.69 -18.69
C THR A 12 -4.69 -11.52 -18.00
N GLY A 13 -4.84 -10.29 -18.53
CA GLY A 13 -4.34 -9.08 -17.88
C GLY A 13 -4.90 -8.88 -16.47
N LEU A 14 -6.19 -9.14 -16.28
CA LEU A 14 -6.83 -9.06 -14.96
C LEU A 14 -6.25 -10.09 -14.00
N LEU A 15 -5.96 -11.31 -14.47
CA LEU A 15 -5.30 -12.34 -13.66
C LEU A 15 -3.90 -11.89 -13.20
N VAL A 16 -3.10 -11.31 -14.10
CA VAL A 16 -1.75 -10.82 -13.77
C VAL A 16 -1.80 -9.73 -12.71
N VAL A 17 -2.62 -8.69 -12.91
CA VAL A 17 -2.74 -7.57 -11.96
C VAL A 17 -3.30 -8.05 -10.62
N PHE A 18 -4.24 -9.00 -10.65
CA PHE A 18 -4.76 -9.66 -9.44
C PHE A 18 -3.65 -10.38 -8.66
N ILE A 19 -2.84 -11.22 -9.30
CA ILE A 19 -1.75 -11.94 -8.64
C ILE A 19 -0.75 -10.96 -8.02
N LEU A 20 -0.34 -9.92 -8.76
CA LEU A 20 0.58 -8.90 -8.25
C LEU A 20 0.01 -8.18 -7.02
N THR A 21 -1.28 -7.83 -7.07
CA THR A 21 -1.97 -7.18 -5.96
C THR A 21 -2.11 -8.10 -4.75
N VAL A 22 -2.47 -9.37 -4.95
CA VAL A 22 -2.60 -10.34 -3.85
C VAL A 22 -1.26 -10.57 -3.18
N ILE A 23 -0.17 -10.72 -3.94
CA ILE A 23 1.17 -10.91 -3.37
C ILE A 23 1.57 -9.71 -2.51
N SER A 24 1.45 -8.49 -3.05
CA SER A 24 1.87 -7.28 -2.32
C SER A 24 1.01 -6.99 -1.09
N THR A 25 -0.32 -7.11 -1.22
CA THR A 25 -1.26 -6.86 -0.11
C THR A 25 -1.18 -7.93 0.96
N SER A 26 -1.06 -9.22 0.58
CA SER A 26 -0.93 -10.31 1.55
C SER A 26 0.37 -10.20 2.33
N LEU A 27 1.48 -9.85 1.68
CA LEU A 27 2.74 -9.61 2.39
C LEU A 27 2.61 -8.46 3.39
N SER A 28 1.94 -7.37 3.01
CA SER A 28 1.70 -6.22 3.89
C SER A 28 0.80 -6.58 5.08
N ILE A 29 -0.24 -7.39 4.86
CA ILE A 29 -1.11 -7.92 5.91
C ILE A 29 -0.30 -8.79 6.88
N LEU A 30 0.53 -9.70 6.37
CA LEU A 30 1.37 -10.58 7.18
C LEU A 30 2.39 -9.78 8.00
N GLN A 31 2.99 -8.73 7.43
CA GLN A 31 3.89 -7.84 8.15
C GLN A 31 3.18 -7.06 9.25
N ALA A 32 2.00 -6.48 8.95
CA ALA A 32 1.22 -5.74 9.94
C ALA A 32 0.76 -6.65 11.08
N LEU A 33 0.23 -7.83 10.76
CA LEU A 33 -0.21 -8.81 11.76
C LEU A 33 0.97 -9.36 12.55
N GLY A 34 2.07 -9.70 11.89
CA GLY A 34 3.30 -10.15 12.54
C GLY A 34 3.84 -9.10 13.51
N SER A 35 3.79 -7.81 13.14
CA SER A 35 4.16 -6.71 14.03
C SER A 35 3.22 -6.60 15.22
N LEU A 36 1.91 -6.65 15.01
CA LEU A 36 0.92 -6.61 16.10
C LEU A 36 1.10 -7.77 17.09
N LEU A 37 1.44 -8.97 16.60
CA LEU A 37 1.69 -10.15 17.43
C LEU A 37 3.04 -10.09 18.16
N ALA A 38 4.08 -9.54 17.53
CA ALA A 38 5.40 -9.39 18.13
C ALA A 38 5.49 -8.23 19.15
N GLY A 39 4.65 -7.21 18.96
CA GLY A 39 4.67 -5.99 19.76
C GLY A 39 5.74 -4.98 19.32
N PRO A 40 5.79 -3.80 19.97
CA PRO A 40 6.75 -2.75 19.66
C PRO A 40 8.20 -3.22 19.83
N PRO A 41 9.16 -2.66 19.06
CA PRO A 41 10.57 -3.00 19.19
C PRO A 41 11.10 -2.65 20.59
N ASP A 42 12.02 -3.48 21.09
CA ASP A 42 12.69 -3.21 22.36
C ASP A 42 13.78 -2.13 22.23
N LYS A 43 14.35 -1.72 23.37
CA LYS A 43 15.39 -0.67 23.41
C LYS A 43 16.66 -1.06 22.65
N ALA A 44 16.97 -2.35 22.52
CA ALA A 44 18.14 -2.81 21.79
C ALA A 44 17.92 -2.69 20.29
N ALA A 45 16.77 -3.15 19.79
CA ALA A 45 16.35 -3.01 18.41
C ALA A 45 16.27 -1.53 18.00
N MET A 46 15.72 -0.66 18.85
CA MET A 46 15.68 0.78 18.59
C MET A 46 17.08 1.41 18.45
N LYS A 47 18.05 0.98 19.26
CA LYS A 47 19.44 1.46 19.14
C LYS A 47 20.06 1.04 17.81
N GLU A 48 19.80 -0.17 17.33
CA GLU A 48 20.30 -0.60 16.02
C GLU A 48 19.63 0.18 14.89
N VAL A 49 18.32 0.45 14.96
CA VAL A 49 17.64 1.32 13.99
C VAL A 49 18.26 2.73 13.97
N GLN A 50 18.50 3.33 15.14
CA GLN A 50 19.13 4.65 15.24
C GLN A 50 20.56 4.65 14.67
N LYS A 51 21.31 3.57 14.89
CA LYS A 51 22.67 3.39 14.37
C LYS A 51 22.69 3.28 12.84
N GLU A 52 21.77 2.52 12.25
CA GLU A 52 21.64 2.44 10.78
C GLU A 52 21.22 3.77 10.15
N LEU A 53 20.31 4.51 10.79
CA LEU A 53 19.96 5.87 10.37
C LEU A 53 21.16 6.82 10.45
N ALA A 54 21.94 6.78 11.54
CA ALA A 54 23.13 7.60 11.71
C ALA A 54 24.21 7.28 10.65
N LYS A 55 24.39 5.99 10.33
CA LYS A 55 25.28 5.55 9.25
C LYS A 55 24.82 6.09 7.89
N SER A 56 23.53 5.98 7.58
CA SER A 56 22.96 6.53 6.34
C SER A 56 23.14 8.04 6.26
N MET A 57 22.90 8.76 7.38
CA MET A 57 23.06 10.21 7.49
C MET A 57 24.52 10.63 7.27
N LYS A 58 25.48 9.87 7.80
CA LYS A 58 26.91 10.12 7.57
C LYS A 58 27.25 10.03 6.08
N VAL A 59 26.80 8.98 5.39
CA VAL A 59 27.01 8.84 3.94
C VAL A 59 26.38 10.00 3.17
N ALA A 60 25.15 10.39 3.52
CA ALA A 60 24.46 11.51 2.87
C ALA A 60 25.20 12.85 3.02
N LYS A 61 25.84 13.07 4.18
CA LYS A 61 26.70 14.24 4.43
C LYS A 61 28.03 14.15 3.69
N GLU A 62 28.64 12.97 3.58
CA GLU A 62 29.88 12.77 2.83
C GLU A 62 29.73 13.05 1.33
N ILE A 63 28.56 12.74 0.76
CA ILE A 63 28.23 13.09 -0.64
C ILE A 63 27.60 14.47 -0.78
N ASP A 64 27.55 15.27 0.30
CA ASP A 64 26.97 16.61 0.38
C ASP A 64 25.62 16.74 -0.36
N SER A 65 24.69 15.81 -0.08
CA SER A 65 23.38 15.79 -0.74
C SER A 65 22.27 16.25 0.20
N PRO A 66 21.77 17.49 0.06
CA PRO A 66 20.65 17.99 0.86
C PRO A 66 19.39 17.14 0.73
N PHE A 67 19.16 16.57 -0.45
CA PHE A 67 18.01 15.69 -0.71
C PHE A 67 18.07 14.41 0.14
N PHE A 68 19.22 13.73 0.17
CA PHE A 68 19.35 12.52 0.98
C PHE A 68 19.35 12.82 2.48
N ILE A 69 19.91 13.95 2.89
CA ILE A 69 19.86 14.42 4.29
C ILE A 69 18.41 14.61 4.74
N ASP A 70 17.62 15.40 4.00
CA ASP A 70 16.19 15.64 4.31
C ASP A 70 15.38 14.34 4.31
N TYR A 71 15.61 13.46 3.33
CA TYR A 71 14.92 12.17 3.25
C TYR A 71 15.21 11.30 4.48
N ILE A 72 16.48 11.15 4.86
CA ILE A 72 16.86 10.29 6.00
C ILE A 72 16.32 10.86 7.32
N GLU A 73 16.38 12.18 7.50
CA GLU A 73 15.83 12.85 8.68
C GLU A 73 14.32 12.58 8.82
N LYS A 74 13.55 12.82 7.75
CA LYS A 74 12.11 12.56 7.72
C LYS A 74 11.76 11.09 7.92
N MET A 75 12.54 10.17 7.33
CA MET A 75 12.37 8.73 7.57
C MET A 75 12.62 8.37 9.04
N GLY A 76 13.58 9.02 9.71
CA GLY A 76 13.81 8.86 11.15
C GLY A 76 12.63 9.35 11.99
N ILE A 77 12.03 10.48 11.63
CA ILE A 77 10.82 11.01 12.27
C ILE A 77 9.64 10.05 12.08
N ILE A 78 9.38 9.60 10.85
CA ILE A 78 8.31 8.62 10.55
C ILE A 78 8.52 7.32 11.33
N THR A 79 9.76 6.83 11.39
CA THR A 79 10.08 5.60 12.12
C THR A 79 9.78 5.75 13.61
N SER A 80 10.17 6.89 14.21
CA SER A 80 9.89 7.18 15.62
C SER A 80 8.39 7.30 15.88
N ALA A 81 7.67 8.06 15.04
CA ALA A 81 6.21 8.21 15.12
C ALA A 81 5.47 6.88 14.95
N THR A 82 5.98 6.00 14.08
CA THR A 82 5.44 4.66 13.87
C THR A 82 5.60 3.79 15.11
N ILE A 83 6.74 3.87 15.79
CA ILE A 83 6.98 3.13 17.04
C ILE A 83 6.14 3.70 18.19
N GLU A 84 6.03 5.01 18.31
CA GLU A 84 5.18 5.67 19.33
C GLU A 84 3.70 5.34 19.14
N ASN A 85 3.24 5.27 17.89
CA ASN A 85 1.86 4.95 17.52
C ASN A 85 1.70 3.51 17.02
N PHE A 86 2.54 2.58 17.50
CA PHE A 86 2.70 1.23 16.95
C PHE A 86 1.37 0.51 16.68
N ILE A 87 0.53 0.39 17.71
CA ILE A 87 -0.75 -0.32 17.60
C ILE A 87 -1.66 0.34 16.57
N LEU A 88 -1.76 1.68 16.59
CA LEU A 88 -2.59 2.42 15.66
C LEU A 88 -2.09 2.24 14.22
N TYR A 89 -0.80 2.47 13.97
CA TYR A 89 -0.22 2.35 12.63
C TYR A 89 -0.42 0.96 12.05
N HIS A 90 -0.09 -0.10 12.78
CA HIS A 90 -0.20 -1.47 12.27
C HIS A 90 -1.66 -1.94 12.16
N SER A 91 -2.57 -1.46 13.01
CA SER A 91 -4.00 -1.73 12.85
C SER A 91 -4.55 -1.07 11.59
N LEU A 92 -4.20 0.18 11.32
CA LEU A 92 -4.58 0.89 10.10
C LEU A 92 -4.02 0.17 8.87
N SER A 93 -2.73 -0.20 8.87
CA SER A 93 -2.15 -1.00 7.79
C SER A 93 -2.92 -2.29 7.54
N PHE A 94 -3.25 -3.04 8.61
CA PHE A 94 -3.98 -4.29 8.49
C PHE A 94 -5.38 -4.09 7.90
N ILE A 95 -6.14 -3.11 8.41
CA ILE A 95 -7.50 -2.80 7.93
C ILE A 95 -7.45 -2.32 6.47
N PHE A 96 -6.57 -1.38 6.15
CA PHE A 96 -6.46 -0.81 4.81
C PHE A 96 -6.06 -1.89 3.81
N CYS A 97 -5.03 -2.68 4.09
CA CYS A 97 -4.63 -3.77 3.21
C CYS A 97 -5.73 -4.84 3.07
N GLY A 98 -6.52 -5.08 4.13
CA GLY A 98 -7.72 -5.92 4.08
C GLY A 98 -8.77 -5.42 3.09
N ILE A 99 -9.04 -4.10 3.08
CA ILE A 99 -9.92 -3.46 2.08
C ILE A 99 -9.35 -3.63 0.67
N GLY A 100 -8.04 -3.43 0.49
CA GLY A 100 -7.36 -3.61 -0.80
C GLY A 100 -7.48 -5.04 -1.33
N LEU A 101 -7.24 -6.04 -0.47
CA LEU A 101 -7.38 -7.45 -0.81
C LEU A 101 -8.82 -7.84 -1.13
N ALA A 102 -9.79 -7.37 -0.32
CA ALA A 102 -11.21 -7.57 -0.58
C ALA A 102 -11.63 -6.97 -1.93
N GLY A 103 -11.19 -5.74 -2.21
CA GLY A 103 -11.41 -5.08 -3.50
C GLY A 103 -10.83 -5.88 -4.68
N ALA A 104 -9.60 -6.39 -4.54
CA ALA A 104 -8.97 -7.23 -5.55
C ALA A 104 -9.72 -8.55 -5.81
N ILE A 105 -10.18 -9.23 -4.75
CA ILE A 105 -10.98 -10.46 -4.86
C ILE A 105 -12.31 -10.19 -5.55
N MET A 106 -12.99 -9.08 -5.19
CA MET A 106 -14.25 -8.67 -5.82
C MET A 106 -14.07 -8.37 -7.31
N MET A 107 -13.01 -7.64 -7.69
CA MET A 107 -12.68 -7.41 -9.10
C MET A 107 -12.40 -8.72 -9.84
N PHE A 108 -11.70 -9.66 -9.21
CA PHE A 108 -11.43 -10.98 -9.80
C PHE A 108 -12.69 -11.81 -10.01
N ARG A 109 -13.69 -11.63 -9.14
CA ARG A 109 -15.04 -12.22 -9.26
C ARG A 109 -15.93 -11.50 -10.28
N GLY A 110 -15.49 -10.36 -10.83
CA GLY A 110 -16.24 -9.58 -11.82
C GLY A 110 -17.11 -8.47 -11.24
N MET A 111 -16.97 -8.11 -9.96
CA MET A 111 -17.78 -7.08 -9.32
C MET A 111 -17.13 -5.70 -9.46
N LYS A 112 -17.84 -4.71 -10.04
CA LYS A 112 -17.32 -3.34 -10.21
C LYS A 112 -17.11 -2.61 -8.88
N LEU A 113 -17.85 -2.97 -7.84
CA LEU A 113 -17.66 -2.43 -6.49
C LEU A 113 -16.23 -2.64 -5.98
N GLY A 114 -15.57 -3.75 -6.37
CA GLY A 114 -14.18 -4.03 -6.01
C GLY A 114 -13.19 -2.97 -6.51
N PHE A 115 -13.45 -2.36 -7.67
CA PHE A 115 -12.61 -1.30 -8.23
C PHE A 115 -12.65 -0.03 -7.37
N HIS A 116 -13.83 0.32 -6.85
CA HIS A 116 -14.00 1.48 -5.99
C HIS A 116 -13.36 1.25 -4.63
N LEU A 117 -13.50 0.05 -4.06
CA LEU A 117 -12.81 -0.33 -2.83
C LEU A 117 -11.29 -0.27 -3.01
N TYR A 118 -10.77 -0.70 -4.16
CA TYR A 118 -9.34 -0.60 -4.45
C TYR A 118 -8.85 0.85 -4.51
N ILE A 119 -9.60 1.77 -5.14
CA ILE A 119 -9.29 3.20 -5.15
C ILE A 119 -9.27 3.76 -3.71
N VAL A 120 -10.29 3.43 -2.90
CA VAL A 120 -10.36 3.86 -1.50
C VAL A 120 -9.14 3.35 -0.72
N TYR A 121 -8.79 2.07 -0.88
CA TYR A 121 -7.58 1.48 -0.31
C TYR A 121 -6.32 2.25 -0.71
N SER A 122 -6.14 2.56 -2.00
CA SER A 122 -4.99 3.32 -2.50
C SER A 122 -4.88 4.71 -1.85
N PHE A 123 -6.00 5.41 -1.66
CA PHE A 123 -5.99 6.69 -0.97
C PHE A 123 -5.68 6.54 0.52
N LEU A 124 -6.29 5.56 1.20
CA LEU A 124 -6.08 5.31 2.62
C LEU A 124 -4.61 4.99 2.94
N THR A 125 -3.95 4.16 2.13
CA THR A 125 -2.52 3.86 2.32
C THR A 125 -1.62 5.05 2.02
N LEU A 126 -1.96 5.90 1.06
CA LEU A 126 -1.22 7.14 0.79
C LEU A 126 -1.25 8.11 1.97
N ILE A 127 -2.41 8.25 2.62
CA ILE A 127 -2.57 9.18 3.74
C ILE A 127 -2.25 8.55 5.09
N GLN A 128 -1.85 7.28 5.16
CA GLN A 128 -1.70 6.57 6.41
C GLN A 128 -0.74 7.26 7.39
N TYR A 129 0.39 7.80 6.90
CA TYR A 129 1.36 8.49 7.75
C TYR A 129 0.82 9.77 8.39
N TYR A 130 -0.18 10.43 7.78
CA TYR A 130 -0.80 11.64 8.34
C TYR A 130 -1.62 11.35 9.61
N PHE A 131 -1.92 10.09 9.92
CA PHE A 131 -2.58 9.72 11.17
C PHE A 131 -1.61 9.67 12.36
N ILE A 132 -0.29 9.67 12.12
CA ILE A 132 0.73 9.48 13.16
C ILE A 132 1.80 10.57 13.21
N THR A 133 1.91 11.41 12.18
CA THR A 133 2.88 12.51 12.13
C THR A 133 2.37 13.69 11.32
N ASP A 134 2.97 14.86 11.53
CA ASP A 134 2.63 16.09 10.81
C ASP A 134 2.99 15.99 9.32
N ALA A 135 2.18 16.68 8.49
CA ALA A 135 2.35 16.70 7.04
C ALA A 135 3.74 17.16 6.57
N SER A 136 4.39 18.07 7.29
CA SER A 136 5.74 18.56 6.97
C SER A 136 6.82 17.50 7.09
N ASN A 137 6.58 16.46 7.89
CA ASN A 137 7.55 15.40 8.18
C ASN A 137 7.48 14.25 7.16
N ILE A 138 6.49 14.26 6.26
CA ILE A 138 6.32 13.20 5.27
C ILE A 138 7.16 13.52 4.03
N PRO A 139 8.11 12.65 3.63
CA PRO A 139 8.90 12.87 2.43
C PRO A 139 8.01 12.91 1.18
N LEU A 140 8.10 14.00 0.42
CA LEU A 140 7.34 14.15 -0.83
C LEU A 140 7.65 13.01 -1.83
N VAL A 141 8.91 12.56 -1.89
CA VAL A 141 9.32 11.44 -2.74
C VAL A 141 8.57 10.15 -2.42
N LEU A 142 8.27 9.89 -1.14
CA LEU A 142 7.53 8.72 -0.69
C LEU A 142 6.08 8.79 -1.18
N LEU A 143 5.44 9.96 -1.05
CA LEU A 143 4.07 10.21 -1.52
C LEU A 143 3.96 10.06 -3.04
N ILE A 144 4.87 10.68 -3.79
CA ILE A 144 4.86 10.62 -5.25
C ILE A 144 5.07 9.18 -5.72
N THR A 145 6.04 8.45 -5.16
CA THR A 145 6.36 7.09 -5.58
C THR A 145 5.18 6.14 -5.33
N ASN A 146 4.64 6.13 -4.11
CA ASN A 146 3.48 5.29 -3.78
C ASN A 146 2.23 5.71 -4.57
N GLY A 147 2.07 7.00 -4.84
CA GLY A 147 0.95 7.55 -5.60
C GLY A 147 0.98 7.10 -7.05
N LEU A 148 2.16 7.15 -7.69
CA LEU A 148 2.36 6.68 -9.05
C LEU A 148 2.14 5.17 -9.19
N ILE A 149 2.65 4.38 -8.23
CA ILE A 149 2.42 2.93 -8.23
C ILE A 149 0.93 2.62 -8.08
N SER A 150 0.24 3.29 -7.15
CA SER A 150 -1.20 3.12 -6.95
C SER A 150 -1.99 3.50 -8.19
N LEU A 151 -1.65 4.65 -8.80
CA LEU A 151 -2.29 5.13 -10.02
C LEU A 151 -2.09 4.16 -11.18
N LEU A 152 -0.89 3.58 -11.32
CA LEU A 152 -0.60 2.56 -12.32
C LEU A 152 -1.51 1.34 -12.14
N PHE A 153 -1.66 0.82 -10.93
CA PHE A 153 -2.54 -0.33 -10.68
C PHE A 153 -4.01 -0.01 -10.90
N VAL A 154 -4.48 1.16 -10.45
CA VAL A 154 -5.84 1.64 -10.74
C VAL A 154 -6.06 1.73 -12.25
N PHE A 155 -5.11 2.28 -13.00
CA PHE A 155 -5.18 2.35 -14.45
C PHE A 155 -5.24 0.95 -15.08
N LEU A 156 -4.38 0.01 -14.66
CA LEU A 156 -4.38 -1.36 -15.16
C LEU A 156 -5.71 -2.08 -14.88
N TYR A 157 -6.28 -1.94 -13.68
CA TYR A 157 -7.59 -2.48 -13.36
C TYR A 157 -8.72 -1.83 -14.17
N SER A 158 -8.62 -0.51 -14.45
CA SER A 158 -9.64 0.21 -15.21
C SER A 158 -9.84 -0.36 -16.63
N ARG A 159 -8.79 -0.91 -17.23
CA ARG A 159 -8.82 -1.56 -18.56
C ARG A 159 -9.71 -2.81 -18.60
N HIS A 160 -10.10 -3.33 -17.44
CA HIS A 160 -10.93 -4.53 -17.30
C HIS A 160 -12.34 -4.22 -16.79
N LEU A 161 -12.73 -2.94 -16.66
CA LEU A 161 -14.05 -2.53 -16.16
C LEU A 161 -15.21 -2.96 -17.05
N SER A 162 -15.03 -2.98 -18.37
CA SER A 162 -16.07 -3.45 -19.31
C SER A 162 -16.42 -4.90 -19.03
N TRP A 163 -15.41 -5.76 -18.86
CA TRP A 163 -15.59 -7.17 -18.54
C TRP A 163 -16.31 -7.38 -17.20
N MET A 164 -15.94 -6.61 -16.16
CA MET A 164 -16.63 -6.67 -14.86
C MET A 164 -18.10 -6.26 -15.00
N THR A 165 -18.37 -5.17 -15.71
CA THR A 165 -19.75 -4.68 -15.92
C THR A 165 -20.61 -5.71 -16.65
N SER A 166 -20.08 -6.35 -17.70
CA SER A 166 -20.81 -7.42 -18.40
C SER A 166 -21.12 -8.59 -17.47
N LYS A 167 -20.17 -8.99 -16.63
CA LYS A 167 -20.33 -10.13 -15.72
C LYS A 167 -21.28 -9.85 -14.56
N GLU A 168 -21.37 -8.62 -14.10
CA GLU A 168 -22.31 -8.18 -13.06
C GLU A 168 -23.76 -8.19 -13.55
N LEU A 169 -24.00 -8.02 -14.85
CA LEU A 169 -25.32 -8.11 -15.49
C LEU A 169 -25.76 -9.55 -15.80
N GLU A 170 -24.84 -10.53 -15.74
CA GLU A 170 -25.12 -11.96 -15.91
C GLU A 170 -25.70 -12.61 -14.63
N VAL A 171 -25.58 -11.94 -13.47
CA VAL A 171 -25.99 -12.42 -12.14
C VAL A 171 -27.28 -11.76 -11.71
#